data_AF-A0A7W5EQR7-F1
#
_entry.id   AF-A0A7W5EQR7-F1
#
_cell.length_a   1.000
_cell.length_b   1.000
_cell.length_c   1.000
_cell.angle_alpha   90.00
_cell.angle_beta   90.00
_cell.angle_gamma   90.00
#
_symmetry.space_group_name_H-M   'P 1'
#
loop_
_entity.id
_entity.type
_entity.pdbx_description
1 polymer ?
#
loop_
_entity_poly.entity_id
_entity_poly.type
_entity_poly.pdbx_seq_one_letter_code
_entity_poly.pdbx_strand_id
1 'polypeptide(L)'
;MSTWDRRYADRVQLLVDILPMLGRDPRFALKGGTAINLFEHDLPRLSVDIDLAWLPVHDFNQDSALIADSLETLAGLLRAPPLRLQVQLSRSRGGRGITRLVVSRDRARVQIETSPVMRGTVQPGSRIR
;
A
#
# COMPACT_ATOMS: atom_id res chain seq x y z
N MET A 1 -20.35 -12.20 17.99
CA MET A 1 -19.69 -11.35 16.97
C MET A 1 -20.60 -11.27 15.76
N SER A 2 -20.99 -10.07 15.38
CA SER A 2 -21.79 -9.83 14.18
C SER A 2 -20.98 -10.20 12.93
N THR A 3 -21.66 -10.52 11.82
CA THR A 3 -20.99 -10.77 10.53
C THR A 3 -20.16 -9.55 10.05
N TRP A 4 -20.51 -8.36 10.54
CA TRP A 4 -19.79 -7.11 10.29
C TRP A 4 -18.46 -7.05 11.05
N ASP A 5 -18.43 -7.50 12.30
CA ASP A 5 -17.21 -7.56 13.12
C ASP A 5 -16.16 -8.49 12.50
N ARG A 6 -16.61 -9.60 11.88
CA ARG A 6 -15.72 -10.55 11.21
C ARG A 6 -15.14 -9.98 9.91
N ARG A 7 -15.98 -9.39 9.05
CA ARG A 7 -15.49 -8.72 7.82
C ARG A 7 -14.54 -7.57 8.14
N TYR A 8 -14.77 -6.87 9.25
CA TYR A 8 -13.87 -5.85 9.77
C TYR A 8 -12.51 -6.45 10.14
N ALA A 9 -12.51 -7.47 11.01
CA ALA A 9 -11.30 -8.13 11.47
C ALA A 9 -10.49 -8.73 10.30
N ASP A 10 -11.15 -9.36 9.33
CA ASP A 10 -10.48 -9.97 8.17
C ASP A 10 -9.75 -8.92 7.31
N ARG A 11 -10.33 -7.72 7.13
CA ARG A 11 -9.70 -6.63 6.37
C ARG A 11 -8.54 -6.00 7.13
N VAL A 12 -8.70 -5.79 8.43
CA VAL A 12 -7.61 -5.27 9.29
C VAL A 12 -6.46 -6.27 9.34
N GLN A 13 -6.75 -7.57 9.49
CA GLN A 13 -5.73 -8.61 9.48
C GLN A 13 -4.99 -8.66 8.15
N LEU A 14 -5.72 -8.62 7.02
CA LEU A 14 -5.09 -8.55 5.70
C LEU A 14 -4.18 -7.32 5.56
N LEU A 15 -4.61 -6.16 6.06
CA LEU A 15 -3.81 -4.96 6.05
C LEU A 15 -2.51 -5.14 6.86
N VAL A 16 -2.63 -5.63 8.10
CA VAL A 16 -1.48 -5.83 9.00
C VAL A 16 -0.48 -6.82 8.41
N ASP A 17 -0.95 -7.89 7.75
CA ASP A 17 -0.10 -8.85 7.05
C ASP A 17 0.69 -8.23 5.88
N ILE A 18 0.12 -7.21 5.21
CA ILE A 18 0.74 -6.52 4.07
C ILE A 18 1.82 -5.52 4.53
N LEU A 19 1.61 -4.82 5.65
CA LEU A 19 2.47 -3.69 6.08
C LEU A 19 3.97 -4.02 6.11
N PRO A 20 4.45 -5.16 6.64
CA PRO A 20 5.88 -5.48 6.68
C PRO A 20 6.51 -5.59 5.29
N MET A 21 5.72 -5.93 4.27
CA MET A 21 6.21 -6.09 2.89
C MET A 21 6.47 -4.74 2.23
N LEU A 22 5.73 -3.69 2.63
CA LEU A 22 5.91 -2.33 2.11
C LEU A 22 7.29 -1.79 2.48
N GLY A 23 7.77 -2.08 3.70
CA GLY A 23 9.07 -1.62 4.20
C GLY A 23 10.29 -2.23 3.50
N ARG A 24 10.10 -3.19 2.59
CA ARG A 24 11.19 -3.78 1.80
C ARG A 24 11.69 -2.85 0.68
N ASP A 25 10.84 -1.94 0.22
CA ASP A 25 11.26 -0.91 -0.73
C ASP A 25 11.40 0.43 0.00
N PRO A 26 12.64 0.88 0.27
CA PRO A 26 12.87 2.12 1.01
C PRO A 26 12.45 3.38 0.23
N ARG A 27 12.05 3.25 -1.04
CA ARG A 27 11.57 4.36 -1.86
C ARG A 27 10.09 4.67 -1.62
N PHE A 28 9.37 3.81 -0.90
CA PHE A 28 8.00 4.06 -0.46
C PHE A 28 7.95 4.47 1.00
N ALA A 29 7.09 5.45 1.31
CA ALA A 29 6.69 5.77 2.67
C ALA A 29 5.17 5.68 2.82
N LEU A 30 4.70 5.12 3.93
CA LEU A 30 3.27 5.09 4.25
C LEU A 30 2.78 6.50 4.62
N LYS A 31 1.60 6.88 4.11
CA LYS A 31 0.95 8.15 4.41
C LYS A 31 -0.57 8.00 4.54
N GLY A 32 -1.26 9.13 4.69
CA GLY A 32 -2.72 9.20 4.59
C GLY A 32 -3.46 8.74 5.84
N GLY A 33 -4.77 8.60 5.70
CA GLY A 33 -5.69 8.36 6.83
C GLY A 33 -5.43 7.03 7.55
N THR A 34 -5.04 6.00 6.82
CA THR A 34 -4.70 4.68 7.36
C THR A 34 -3.44 4.72 8.22
N ALA A 35 -2.40 5.45 7.79
CA ALA A 35 -1.17 5.61 8.58
C ALA A 35 -1.48 6.26 9.93
N ILE A 36 -2.20 7.39 9.89
CA ILE A 36 -2.63 8.12 11.10
C ILE A 36 -3.45 7.22 12.01
N ASN A 37 -4.38 6.46 11.44
CA ASN A 37 -5.28 5.60 12.21
C ASN A 37 -4.57 4.41 12.88
N LEU A 38 -3.45 3.93 12.32
CA LEU A 38 -2.71 2.78 12.84
C LEU A 38 -1.56 3.16 13.77
N PHE A 39 -0.90 4.28 13.50
CA PHE A 39 0.36 4.65 14.16
C PHE A 39 0.25 5.88 15.08
N GLU A 40 -0.77 6.72 14.93
CA GLU A 40 -0.94 7.94 15.72
C GLU A 40 -2.19 7.92 16.63
N HIS A 41 -3.14 7.02 16.35
CA HIS A 41 -4.41 6.90 17.07
C HIS A 41 -4.76 5.44 17.35
N ASP A 42 -5.64 5.21 18.33
CA ASP A 42 -6.14 3.87 18.69
C ASP A 42 -7.27 3.40 17.75
N LEU A 43 -7.01 3.38 16.43
CA LEU A 43 -7.95 2.92 15.40
C LEU A 43 -9.40 3.50 15.51
N PRO A 44 -9.60 4.82 15.67
CA PRO A 44 -10.92 5.41 15.94
C PRO A 44 -11.94 5.23 14.80
N ARG A 45 -11.49 4.88 13.58
CA ARG A 45 -12.36 4.60 12.44
C ARG A 45 -11.79 3.48 11.57
N LEU A 46 -12.63 2.92 10.70
CA LEU A 46 -12.16 1.97 9.69
C LEU A 46 -11.49 2.72 8.53
N SER A 47 -10.18 2.51 8.35
CA SER A 47 -9.42 2.97 7.19
C SER A 47 -8.48 1.84 6.78
N VAL A 48 -8.74 1.21 5.64
CA VAL A 48 -8.09 -0.05 5.21
C VAL A 48 -7.54 0.01 3.78
N ASP A 49 -7.32 1.23 3.28
CA ASP A 49 -6.59 1.46 2.04
C ASP A 49 -5.19 1.98 2.39
N ILE A 50 -4.15 1.48 1.72
CA ILE A 50 -2.76 1.82 1.98
C ILE A 50 -2.33 2.88 0.96
N ASP A 51 -2.05 4.07 1.47
CA ASP A 51 -1.52 5.17 0.68
C ASP A 51 0.00 5.25 0.82
N LEU A 52 0.72 5.20 -0.29
CA LEU A 52 2.18 5.33 -0.34
C LEU A 52 2.58 6.67 -0.99
N ALA A 53 3.64 7.26 -0.46
CA ALA A 53 4.40 8.33 -1.09
C ALA A 53 5.63 7.74 -1.79
N TRP A 54 5.92 8.19 -3.01
CA TRP A 54 7.19 7.92 -3.68
C TRP A 54 8.23 8.93 -3.22
N LEU A 55 9.33 8.48 -2.63
CA LEU A 55 10.35 9.35 -2.04
C LEU A 55 11.33 9.95 -3.05
N PRO A 56 11.81 9.20 -4.07
CA PRO A 56 12.67 9.79 -5.09
C PRO A 56 11.99 10.93 -5.86
N VAL A 57 12.80 11.87 -6.35
CA VAL A 57 12.33 13.04 -7.10
C VAL A 57 13.18 13.18 -8.37
N HIS A 58 12.86 12.39 -9.39
CA HIS A 58 13.49 12.46 -10.72
C HIS A 58 12.61 13.22 -11.71
N ASP A 59 12.69 12.97 -13.02
CA ASP A 59 11.63 13.39 -13.94
C ASP A 59 10.40 12.47 -13.84
N PHE A 60 9.28 12.93 -14.39
CA PHE A 60 8.01 12.23 -14.30
C PHE A 60 8.03 10.84 -14.95
N ASN A 61 8.68 10.70 -16.12
CA ASN A 61 8.67 9.44 -16.86
C ASN A 61 9.54 8.40 -16.15
N GLN A 62 10.71 8.82 -15.66
CA GLN A 62 11.59 7.97 -14.87
C GLN A 62 10.88 7.46 -13.61
N ASP A 63 10.32 8.35 -12.80
CA ASP A 63 9.64 7.93 -11.56
C ASP A 63 8.38 7.11 -11.82
N SER A 64 7.62 7.39 -12.89
CA SER A 64 6.47 6.58 -13.26
C SER A 64 6.85 5.14 -13.63
N ALA A 65 7.97 4.95 -14.34
CA ALA A 65 8.49 3.63 -14.65
C ALA A 65 8.98 2.91 -13.39
N LEU A 66 9.77 3.58 -12.55
CA LEU A 66 10.28 3.02 -11.31
C LEU A 66 9.15 2.62 -10.34
N ILE A 67 8.09 3.44 -10.25
CA ILE A 67 6.89 3.12 -9.47
C ILE A 67 6.24 1.84 -10.00
N ALA A 68 6.06 1.72 -11.32
CA ALA A 68 5.45 0.54 -11.91
C ALA A 68 6.25 -0.73 -11.59
N ASP A 69 7.57 -0.72 -11.79
CA ASP A 69 8.47 -1.84 -11.49
C ASP A 69 8.43 -2.23 -10.01
N SER A 70 8.39 -1.23 -9.13
CA SER A 70 8.34 -1.43 -7.68
C SER A 70 7.02 -2.05 -7.24
N LEU A 71 5.90 -1.64 -7.83
CA LEU A 71 4.59 -2.25 -7.58
C LEU A 71 4.48 -3.66 -8.16
N GLU A 72 5.09 -3.94 -9.31
CA GLU A 72 5.18 -5.30 -9.84
C GLU A 72 5.99 -6.22 -8.91
N THR A 73 7.13 -5.72 -8.42
CA THR A 73 7.96 -6.44 -7.43
C THR A 73 7.18 -6.72 -6.16
N LEU A 74 6.49 -5.72 -5.61
CA LEU A 74 5.63 -5.89 -4.44
C LEU A 74 4.51 -6.90 -4.69
N ALA A 75 3.86 -6.86 -5.85
CA ALA A 75 2.84 -7.84 -6.22
C ALA A 75 3.41 -9.27 -6.24
N GLY A 76 4.62 -9.46 -6.75
CA GLY A 76 5.33 -10.74 -6.70
C GLY A 76 5.57 -11.23 -5.27
N LEU A 77 6.05 -10.33 -4.40
CA LEU A 77 6.29 -10.62 -2.99
C LEU A 77 4.99 -11.01 -2.24
N LEU A 78 3.88 -10.34 -2.52
CA LEU A 78 2.58 -10.62 -1.89
C LEU A 78 1.96 -11.95 -2.37
N ARG A 79 2.21 -12.33 -3.63
CA ARG A 79 1.77 -13.62 -4.20
C ARG A 79 2.60 -14.81 -3.70
N ALA A 80 3.84 -14.57 -3.32
CA ALA A 80 4.75 -15.62 -2.85
C ALA A 80 4.42 -16.08 -1.42
N PRO A 81 4.92 -17.25 -0.98
CA PRO A 81 4.90 -17.64 0.42
C PRO A 81 5.64 -16.61 1.31
N PRO A 82 5.20 -16.40 2.56
CA PRO A 82 4.11 -17.12 3.23
C PRO A 82 2.71 -16.56 2.92
N LEU A 83 2.59 -15.37 2.32
CA LEU A 83 1.32 -14.63 2.25
C LEU A 83 0.32 -15.20 1.24
N ARG A 84 0.79 -15.68 0.08
CA ARG A 84 -0.03 -16.33 -0.98
C ARG A 84 -1.30 -15.54 -1.36
N LEU A 85 -1.20 -14.21 -1.45
CA LEU A 85 -2.33 -13.32 -1.69
C LEU A 85 -2.68 -13.25 -3.18
N GLN A 86 -3.97 -13.00 -3.45
CA GLN A 86 -4.40 -12.61 -4.80
C GLN A 86 -4.10 -11.13 -4.99
N VAL A 87 -3.44 -10.78 -6.11
CA VAL A 87 -3.07 -9.40 -6.41
C VAL A 87 -3.44 -9.06 -7.83
N GLN A 88 -4.21 -7.98 -8.01
CA GLN A 88 -4.53 -7.39 -9.30
C GLN A 88 -3.83 -6.04 -9.43
N LEU A 89 -3.20 -5.79 -10.58
CA LEU A 89 -2.51 -4.54 -10.87
C LEU A 89 -3.47 -3.61 -11.61
N SER A 90 -3.46 -2.34 -11.23
CA SER A 90 -4.33 -1.31 -11.80
C SER A 90 -3.53 -0.09 -12.22
N ARG A 91 -3.96 0.50 -13.32
CA ARG A 91 -3.36 1.68 -13.95
C ARG A 91 -4.21 2.91 -13.63
N SER A 92 -3.57 4.06 -13.48
CA SER A 92 -4.29 5.32 -13.32
C SER A 92 -4.97 5.70 -14.65
N ARG A 93 -6.15 6.33 -14.57
CA ARG A 93 -6.84 6.82 -15.77
C ARG A 93 -5.98 7.90 -16.45
N GLY A 94 -5.55 7.63 -17.68
CA GLY A 94 -4.71 8.54 -18.47
C GLY A 94 -3.20 8.45 -18.19
N GLY A 95 -2.77 7.61 -17.24
CA GLY A 95 -1.36 7.43 -16.91
C GLY A 95 -0.69 6.28 -17.67
N ARG A 96 0.63 6.42 -17.92
CA ARG A 96 1.48 5.31 -18.37
C ARG A 96 2.09 4.64 -17.13
N GLY A 97 1.56 3.49 -16.72
CA GLY A 97 2.14 2.69 -15.65
C GLY A 97 1.14 2.21 -14.59
N ILE A 98 1.60 1.29 -13.75
CA ILE A 98 0.84 0.75 -12.63
C ILE A 98 0.94 1.75 -11.48
N THR A 99 -0.18 2.02 -10.82
CA THR A 99 -0.23 2.99 -9.70
C THR A 99 -1.01 2.43 -8.50
N ARG A 100 -1.66 1.28 -8.68
CA ARG A 100 -2.49 0.66 -7.66
C ARG A 100 -2.36 -0.85 -7.72
N LEU A 101 -2.31 -1.47 -6.54
CA LEU A 101 -2.53 -2.89 -6.35
C LEU A 101 -3.86 -3.08 -5.60
N VAL A 102 -4.60 -4.09 -6.04
CA VAL A 102 -5.76 -4.60 -5.34
C VAL A 102 -5.36 -5.95 -4.79
N VAL A 103 -5.30 -6.05 -3.46
CA VAL A 103 -4.86 -7.25 -2.77
C VAL A 103 -6.05 -7.88 -2.06
N SER A 104 -6.23 -9.19 -2.21
CA SER A 104 -7.36 -9.91 -1.60
C SER A 104 -6.95 -11.25 -1.00
N ARG A 105 -7.66 -11.61 0.07
CA ARG A 105 -7.70 -12.93 0.70
C ARG A 105 -9.16 -13.23 1.01
N ASP A 106 -9.68 -14.32 0.46
CA ASP A 106 -11.11 -14.68 0.53
C ASP A 106 -12.03 -13.51 0.15
N ARG A 107 -12.77 -12.96 1.13
CA ARG A 107 -13.68 -11.82 0.94
C ARG A 107 -13.07 -10.49 1.37
N ALA A 108 -11.88 -10.49 1.96
CA ALA A 108 -11.18 -9.29 2.39
C ALA A 108 -10.39 -8.68 1.23
N ARG A 109 -10.39 -7.34 1.16
CA ARG A 109 -9.69 -6.56 0.13
C ARG A 109 -9.07 -5.31 0.72
N VAL A 110 -7.83 -5.04 0.33
CA VAL A 110 -7.03 -3.85 0.65
C VAL A 110 -6.49 -3.29 -0.66
N GLN A 111 -6.54 -1.97 -0.81
CA GLN A 111 -5.90 -1.29 -1.94
C GLN A 111 -4.57 -0.72 -1.50
N ILE A 112 -3.55 -0.81 -2.35
CA ILE A 112 -2.26 -0.14 -2.16
C ILE A 112 -2.11 0.84 -3.31
N GLU A 113 -1.93 2.12 -3.01
CA GLU A 113 -1.94 3.18 -4.02
C GLU A 113 -0.73 4.09 -3.87
N THR A 114 -0.23 4.57 -5.00
CA THR A 114 0.80 5.62 -5.06
C THR A 114 0.55 6.51 -6.27
N SER A 115 1.17 7.68 -6.29
CA SER A 115 1.09 8.64 -7.38
C SER A 115 2.47 9.21 -7.71
N PRO A 116 2.84 9.33 -9.00
CA PRO A 116 4.07 10.02 -9.41
C PRO A 116 3.99 11.54 -9.20
N VAL A 117 2.82 12.10 -8.89
CA VAL A 117 2.60 13.55 -8.74
C VAL A 117 2.97 14.04 -7.34
N MET A 118 2.52 13.33 -6.30
CA MET A 118 2.81 13.69 -4.90
C MET A 118 4.00 12.86 -4.41
N ARG A 119 5.20 13.42 -4.57
CA ARG A 119 6.48 12.75 -4.31
C ARG A 119 7.42 13.57 -3.40
N GLY A 120 8.40 12.89 -2.83
CA GLY A 120 9.34 13.46 -1.86
C GLY A 120 8.72 13.67 -0.48
N THR A 121 9.53 14.17 0.44
CA THR A 121 9.14 14.46 1.83
C THR A 121 9.84 15.71 2.33
N VAL A 122 9.16 16.50 3.17
CA VAL A 122 9.76 17.66 3.86
C VAL A 122 10.59 17.24 5.07
N GLN A 123 10.20 16.15 5.75
CA GLN A 123 10.92 15.55 6.87
C GLN A 123 11.27 14.09 6.56
N PRO A 124 12.36 13.53 7.09
CA PRO A 124 12.67 12.12 6.93
C PRO A 124 11.54 11.23 7.47
N GLY A 125 11.23 10.14 6.76
CA GLY A 125 10.28 9.14 7.23
C GLY A 125 10.79 8.38 8.47
N SER A 126 9.88 8.01 9.36
CA SER A 126 10.17 7.12 10.49
C SER A 126 10.06 5.66 10.08
N ARG A 127 10.87 4.79 10.70
CA ARG A 127 10.75 3.33 10.54
C ARG A 127 9.83 2.78 11.63
N ILE A 128 8.89 1.93 11.23
CA ILE A 128 8.07 1.14 12.16
C ILE A 128 9.04 0.21 12.93
N ARG A 129 9.04 0.31 14.26
CA ARG A 129 9.84 -0.52 15.16
C ARG A 129 9.12 -1.82 15.51
#